data_AF-A0A6C0C4J0-F1
#
_entry.id   AF-A0A6C0C4J0-F1
#
_cell.length_a   1.000
_cell.length_b   1.000
_cell.length_c   1.000
_cell.angle_alpha   90.00
_cell.angle_beta   90.00
_cell.angle_gamma   90.00
#
_symmetry.space_group_name_H-M   'P 1'
#
loop_
_entity.id
_entity.type
_entity.pdbx_description
1 polymer ?
#
loop_
_entity_poly.entity_id
_entity_poly.type
_entity_poly.pdbx_seq_one_letter_code
_entity_poly.pdbx_strand_id
1 'polypeptide(L)'
;MKIAYNTQYYRKNKKTKKIVHQCPHCNYSSTGPKITLKNHIMAKHTPESKRPFQCPHDNCCRGFAQKILLQRHLKKAHNTEVDLTIDRTIIEFHVKIGKYNPASNATKNRVAYYLSKRNGILFPSDLTEFEFLPGKIINKNHIYYDAREGYIELQTYNAIQLKKLNDNRL
;
A
#
# COMPACT_ATOMS: atom_id res chain seq x y z
N MET A 1 13.99 -19.94 -3.61
CA MET A 1 13.96 -18.99 -2.47
C MET A 1 13.88 -17.55 -2.99
N LYS A 2 12.75 -16.85 -2.79
CA LYS A 2 12.66 -15.41 -3.06
C LYS A 2 12.86 -14.68 -1.73
N ILE A 3 14.09 -14.20 -1.53
CA ILE A 3 14.50 -13.44 -0.34
C ILE A 3 13.78 -12.09 -0.39
N ALA A 4 13.04 -11.75 0.68
CA ALA A 4 12.52 -10.40 0.85
C ALA A 4 13.71 -9.45 1.01
N TYR A 5 13.97 -8.63 -0.01
CA TYR A 5 15.12 -7.74 -0.04
C TYR A 5 14.99 -6.67 1.05
N ASN A 6 15.79 -6.80 2.11
CA ASN A 6 15.95 -5.73 3.10
C ASN A 6 16.62 -4.49 2.47
N THR A 7 16.55 -3.33 3.11
CA THR A 7 17.22 -2.10 2.65
C THR A 7 18.74 -2.28 2.48
N GLN A 8 19.37 -3.20 3.22
CA GLN A 8 20.78 -3.53 3.11
C GLN A 8 21.12 -4.22 1.78
N TYR A 9 20.22 -5.02 1.20
CA TYR A 9 20.39 -5.60 -0.12
C TYR A 9 20.55 -4.52 -1.17
N TYR A 10 19.64 -3.54 -1.22
CA TYR A 10 19.73 -2.46 -2.21
C TYR A 10 20.95 -1.58 -1.97
N ARG A 11 21.36 -1.36 -0.71
CA ARG A 11 22.63 -0.67 -0.40
C ARG A 11 23.85 -1.44 -0.90
N LYS A 12 23.91 -2.76 -0.69
CA LYS A 12 24.98 -3.63 -1.19
C LYS A 12 24.99 -3.65 -2.71
N ASN A 13 23.83 -3.85 -3.34
CA ASN A 13 23.68 -3.87 -4.79
C ASN A 13 24.02 -2.53 -5.44
N LYS A 14 23.80 -1.40 -4.76
CA LYS A 14 24.24 -0.09 -5.23
C LYS A 14 25.76 0.00 -5.34
N LYS A 15 26.50 -0.61 -4.41
CA LYS A 15 27.97 -0.68 -4.43
C LYS A 15 28.47 -1.69 -5.48
N THR A 16 27.91 -2.90 -5.48
CA THR A 16 28.41 -3.99 -6.33
C THR A 16 27.88 -3.96 -7.76
N LYS A 17 26.77 -3.25 -8.01
CA LYS A 17 26.04 -3.18 -9.28
C LYS A 17 25.72 -4.55 -9.90
N LYS A 18 25.59 -5.59 -9.06
CA LYS A 18 25.39 -6.97 -9.52
C LYS A 18 24.05 -7.15 -10.24
N ILE A 19 23.01 -6.46 -9.79
CA ILE A 19 21.68 -6.46 -10.41
C ILE A 19 21.37 -5.05 -10.90
N VAL A 20 21.12 -4.92 -12.20
CA VAL A 20 20.77 -3.65 -12.85
C VAL A 20 19.46 -3.82 -13.59
N HIS A 21 18.55 -2.87 -13.43
CA HIS A 21 17.31 -2.77 -14.18
C HIS A 21 17.46 -1.66 -15.22
N GLN A 22 17.40 -2.02 -16.50
CA GLN A 22 17.56 -1.10 -17.62
C GLN A 22 16.21 -0.77 -18.26
N CYS A 23 16.06 0.47 -18.71
CA CYS A 23 14.89 0.89 -19.46
C CYS A 23 14.97 0.37 -20.90
N PRO A 24 13.88 -0.19 -21.45
CA PRO A 24 13.85 -0.62 -22.85
C PRO A 24 13.68 0.53 -23.85
N HIS A 25 13.42 1.76 -23.38
CA HIS A 25 13.11 2.91 -24.24
C HIS A 25 14.15 4.03 -24.21
N CYS A 26 15.12 3.97 -23.28
CA CYS A 26 16.21 4.94 -23.18
C CYS A 26 17.38 4.39 -22.36
N ASN A 27 18.46 5.15 -22.25
CA ASN A 27 19.69 4.74 -21.56
C ASN A 27 19.58 4.75 -20.02
N TYR A 28 18.38 4.94 -19.47
CA TYR A 28 18.19 4.93 -18.02
C TYR A 28 18.39 3.53 -17.43
N SER A 29 19.10 3.46 -16.32
CA SER A 29 19.25 2.23 -15.54
C SER A 29 19.25 2.51 -14.03
N SER A 30 18.87 1.50 -13.26
CA SER A 30 18.79 1.59 -11.79
C SER A 30 19.23 0.29 -11.14
N THR A 31 20.02 0.40 -10.07
CA THR A 31 20.38 -0.72 -9.18
C THR A 31 19.42 -0.86 -7.98
N GLY A 32 18.39 -0.01 -7.94
CA GLY A 32 17.37 -0.01 -6.91
C GLY A 32 16.28 -1.07 -7.16
N PRO A 33 15.20 -1.04 -6.38
CA PRO A 33 14.08 -1.96 -6.57
C PRO A 33 13.45 -1.81 -7.96
N LYS A 34 12.90 -2.89 -8.53
CA LYS A 34 12.25 -2.91 -9.85
C LYS A 34 11.17 -1.82 -10.03
N ILE A 35 10.51 -1.41 -8.95
CA ILE A 35 9.53 -0.31 -8.97
C ILE A 35 10.13 1.02 -9.43
N THR A 36 11.43 1.27 -9.19
CA THR A 36 12.11 2.48 -9.66
C THR A 36 12.12 2.58 -11.18
N LEU A 37 12.43 1.46 -11.85
CA LEU A 37 12.37 1.37 -13.30
C LEU A 37 10.93 1.53 -13.82
N LYS A 38 9.95 0.86 -13.18
CA LYS A 38 8.54 1.00 -13.55
C LYS A 38 8.08 2.46 -13.45
N ASN A 39 8.40 3.15 -12.36
CA ASN A 39 8.06 4.56 -12.17
C ASN A 39 8.74 5.46 -13.22
N HIS A 40 9.99 5.17 -13.59
CA HIS A 40 10.68 5.87 -14.67
C HIS A 40 9.93 5.70 -16.00
N ILE A 41 9.57 4.47 -16.38
CA ILE A 41 8.83 4.19 -17.62
C ILE A 41 7.50 4.94 -17.63
N MET A 42 6.74 4.89 -16.52
CA MET A 42 5.47 5.61 -16.39
C MET A 42 5.64 7.13 -16.48
N ALA A 43 6.76 7.68 -16.00
CA ALA A 43 7.01 9.12 -16.02
C ALA A 43 7.49 9.63 -17.37
N LYS A 44 8.35 8.87 -18.06
CA LYS A 44 9.08 9.35 -19.26
C LYS A 44 8.55 8.76 -20.57
N HIS A 45 7.93 7.58 -20.52
CA HIS A 45 7.53 6.84 -21.71
C HIS A 45 6.04 6.50 -21.72
N THR A 46 5.26 6.98 -20.75
CA THR A 46 3.80 6.82 -20.73
C THR A 46 3.12 8.19 -20.77
N PRO A 47 2.18 8.41 -21.71
CA PRO A 47 1.37 9.62 -21.77
C PRO A 47 0.64 9.88 -20.45
N GLU A 48 0.43 11.15 -20.09
CA GLU A 48 -0.15 11.50 -18.79
C GLU A 48 -1.50 10.83 -18.55
N SER A 49 -2.36 10.79 -19.56
CA SER A 49 -3.70 10.18 -19.52
C SER A 49 -3.69 8.68 -19.20
N LYS A 50 -2.58 7.98 -19.41
CA LYS A 50 -2.43 6.55 -19.13
C LYS A 50 -1.66 6.26 -17.83
N ARG A 51 -1.28 7.30 -17.09
CA ARG A 51 -0.55 7.13 -15.82
C ARG A 51 -1.49 6.64 -14.71
N PRO A 52 -0.98 5.89 -13.72
CA PRO A 52 -1.81 5.24 -12.72
C PRO A 52 -2.49 6.20 -11.73
N PHE A 53 -1.98 7.43 -11.56
CA PHE A 53 -2.54 8.39 -10.60
C PHE A 53 -3.05 9.62 -11.33
N GLN A 54 -4.36 9.67 -11.60
CA GLN A 54 -5.03 10.80 -12.26
C GLN A 54 -5.56 11.80 -11.23
N CYS A 55 -5.61 13.08 -11.62
CA CYS A 55 -6.28 14.09 -10.82
C CYS A 55 -7.80 13.84 -10.82
N PRO A 56 -8.48 13.88 -9.65
CA PRO A 56 -9.92 13.72 -9.56
C PRO A 56 -10.70 15.04 -9.76
N HIS A 57 -10.03 16.19 -9.87
CA HIS A 57 -10.71 17.48 -10.04
C HIS A 57 -11.23 17.65 -11.47
N ASP A 58 -12.47 18.12 -11.59
CA ASP A 58 -13.08 18.46 -12.87
C ASP A 58 -12.24 19.49 -13.62
N ASN A 59 -12.15 19.34 -14.94
CA ASN A 59 -11.31 20.15 -15.83
C ASN A 59 -9.78 20.04 -15.58
N CYS A 60 -9.31 19.03 -14.85
CA CYS A 60 -7.88 18.76 -14.68
C CYS A 60 -7.47 17.38 -15.24
N CYS A 61 -6.87 17.35 -16.43
CA CYS A 61 -6.44 16.10 -17.10
C CYS A 61 -5.01 15.66 -16.73
N ARG A 62 -4.49 16.10 -15.58
CA ARG A 62 -3.11 15.83 -15.17
C ARG A 62 -2.99 14.41 -14.60
N GLY A 63 -2.00 13.67 -15.11
CA GLY A 63 -1.70 12.30 -14.68
C GLY A 63 -0.26 12.14 -14.19
N PHE A 64 -0.06 11.29 -13.19
CA PHE A 64 1.20 11.16 -12.48
C PHE A 64 1.67 9.70 -12.35
N ALA A 65 2.99 9.50 -12.47
CA ALA A 65 3.61 8.19 -12.33
C ALA A 65 3.69 7.70 -10.87
N GLN A 66 3.56 8.62 -9.89
CA GLN A 66 3.72 8.32 -8.47
C GLN A 66 2.68 9.06 -7.62
N LYS A 67 2.22 8.40 -6.56
CA LYS A 67 1.24 8.92 -5.59
C LYS A 67 1.66 10.28 -4.99
N ILE A 68 2.92 10.42 -4.56
CA ILE A 68 3.45 11.65 -3.97
C ILE A 68 3.42 12.85 -4.94
N LEU A 69 3.55 12.59 -6.24
CA LEU A 69 3.50 13.64 -7.26
C LEU A 69 2.07 14.15 -7.45
N LEU A 70 1.09 13.24 -7.41
CA LEU A 70 -0.34 13.61 -7.40
C LEU A 70 -0.65 14.43 -6.16
N GLN A 71 -0.25 14.01 -4.95
CA GLN A 71 -0.49 14.80 -3.73
C GLN A 71 0.06 16.22 -3.82
N ARG A 72 1.31 16.34 -4.29
CA ARG A 72 1.94 17.66 -4.45
C ARG A 72 1.19 18.52 -5.47
N HIS A 73 0.68 17.92 -6.53
CA HIS A 73 -0.16 18.61 -7.50
C HIS A 73 -1.48 19.07 -6.87
N LEU A 74 -2.18 18.19 -6.15
CA LEU A 74 -3.44 18.52 -5.47
C LEU A 74 -3.26 19.70 -4.50
N LYS A 75 -2.18 19.69 -3.72
CA LYS A 75 -1.87 20.79 -2.80
C LYS A 75 -1.59 22.10 -3.53
N LYS A 76 -0.83 22.07 -4.63
CA LYS A 76 -0.41 23.30 -5.33
C LYS A 76 -1.45 23.87 -6.29
N ALA A 77 -2.13 23.01 -7.06
CA ALA A 77 -3.02 23.42 -8.14
C ALA A 77 -4.48 23.53 -7.69
N HIS A 78 -4.87 22.77 -6.66
CA HIS A 78 -6.26 22.68 -6.21
C HIS A 78 -6.43 23.02 -4.72
N ASN A 79 -5.36 23.48 -4.06
CA ASN A 79 -5.32 23.74 -2.61
C ASN A 79 -5.92 22.59 -1.77
N THR A 80 -5.86 21.36 -2.29
CA THR A 80 -6.46 20.18 -1.68
C THR A 80 -5.38 19.43 -0.93
N GLU A 81 -5.50 19.35 0.39
CA GLU A 81 -4.64 18.51 1.21
C GLU A 81 -5.17 17.08 1.22
N VAL A 82 -4.50 16.20 0.48
CA VAL A 82 -4.77 14.76 0.52
C VAL A 82 -3.58 14.07 1.16
N ASP A 83 -3.77 13.57 2.38
CA ASP A 83 -2.79 12.71 3.03
C ASP A 83 -2.96 11.27 2.51
N LEU A 84 -2.08 10.90 1.58
CA LEU A 84 -1.99 9.57 1.02
C LEU A 84 -0.95 8.70 1.75
N THR A 85 -0.42 9.17 2.89
CA THR A 85 0.44 8.37 3.76
C THR A 85 -0.39 7.36 4.57
N ILE A 86 0.29 6.48 5.30
CA ILE A 86 -0.36 5.55 6.23
C ILE A 86 -1.02 6.41 7.30
N ASP A 87 -2.35 6.52 7.27
CA ASP A 87 -3.11 7.28 8.25
C ASP A 87 -2.84 6.72 9.66
N ARG A 88 -2.08 7.49 10.45
CA ARG A 88 -1.72 7.13 11.84
C ARG A 88 -2.85 7.41 12.82
N THR A 89 -3.92 8.08 12.38
CA THR A 89 -5.11 8.38 13.19
C THR A 89 -6.10 7.22 13.23
N ILE A 90 -5.90 6.19 12.39
CA ILE A 90 -6.72 4.98 12.40
C ILE A 90 -6.52 4.25 13.73
N ILE A 91 -7.63 4.05 14.44
CA ILE A 91 -7.68 3.30 15.70
C ILE A 91 -8.41 1.97 15.58
N GLU A 92 -9.25 1.77 14.55
CA GLU A 92 -9.93 0.50 14.31
C GLU A 92 -9.84 0.05 12.85
N PHE A 93 -9.64 -1.25 12.65
CA PHE A 93 -9.69 -1.94 11.36
C PHE A 93 -10.82 -2.96 11.42
N HIS A 94 -11.85 -2.78 10.60
CA HIS A 94 -12.98 -3.70 10.52
C HIS A 94 -12.78 -4.60 9.32
N VAL A 95 -12.63 -5.89 9.58
CA VAL A 95 -12.31 -6.91 8.60
C VAL A 95 -13.49 -7.85 8.40
N LYS A 96 -13.78 -8.15 7.14
CA LYS A 96 -14.70 -9.23 6.75
C LYS A 96 -14.03 -10.16 5.75
N ILE A 97 -14.62 -11.33 5.53
CA ILE A 97 -14.16 -12.27 4.51
C ILE A 97 -14.24 -11.61 3.13
N GLY A 98 -13.17 -11.72 2.35
CA GLY A 98 -13.10 -11.17 1.01
C GLY A 98 -13.65 -12.13 -0.05
N LYS A 99 -13.56 -11.69 -1.31
CA LYS A 99 -14.03 -12.45 -2.47
C LYS A 99 -13.15 -13.65 -2.80
N TYR A 100 -11.84 -13.55 -2.52
CA TYR A 100 -10.87 -14.55 -2.94
C TYR A 100 -10.31 -15.34 -1.76
N ASN A 101 -10.05 -16.63 -1.98
CA ASN A 101 -9.43 -17.49 -0.99
C ASN A 101 -7.90 -17.47 -1.13
N PRO A 102 -7.15 -17.27 -0.02
CA PRO A 102 -5.70 -17.23 -0.09
C PRO A 102 -5.09 -18.61 -0.34
N ALA A 103 -4.18 -18.71 -1.30
CA ALA A 103 -3.44 -19.94 -1.57
C ALA A 103 -2.30 -20.20 -0.56
N SER A 104 -1.60 -19.15 -0.12
CA SER A 104 -0.42 -19.29 0.74
C SER A 104 -0.77 -19.47 2.22
N ASN A 105 -0.08 -20.35 2.92
CA ASN A 105 -0.25 -20.54 4.38
C ASN A 105 0.00 -19.24 5.16
N ALA A 106 0.94 -18.41 4.70
CA ALA A 106 1.18 -17.10 5.29
C ALA A 106 -0.09 -16.23 5.31
N THR A 107 -0.78 -16.14 4.17
CA THR A 107 -2.01 -15.35 4.07
C THR A 107 -3.18 -16.03 4.78
N LYS A 108 -3.31 -17.35 4.69
CA LYS A 108 -4.33 -18.11 5.44
C LYS A 108 -4.25 -17.83 6.94
N ASN A 109 -3.04 -17.90 7.51
CA ASN A 109 -2.81 -17.64 8.94
C ASN A 109 -3.16 -16.20 9.33
N ARG A 110 -2.81 -15.21 8.49
CA ARG A 110 -3.17 -13.81 8.73
C ARG A 110 -4.69 -13.60 8.66
N VAL A 111 -5.35 -14.11 7.63
CA VAL A 111 -6.81 -13.97 7.47
C VAL A 111 -7.57 -14.65 8.61
N ALA A 112 -7.15 -15.85 9.02
CA ALA A 112 -7.71 -16.54 10.18
C ALA A 112 -7.55 -15.71 11.47
N TYR A 113 -6.39 -15.07 11.67
CA TYR A 113 -6.17 -14.18 12.81
C TYR A 113 -7.04 -12.93 12.77
N TYR A 114 -7.21 -12.28 11.60
CA TYR A 114 -8.10 -11.12 11.51
C TYR A 114 -9.53 -11.46 11.90
N LEU A 115 -10.03 -12.60 11.40
CA LEU A 115 -11.40 -13.06 11.61
C LEU A 115 -11.62 -13.68 12.99
N SER A 116 -10.57 -14.05 13.72
CA SER A 116 -10.69 -14.53 15.11
C SER A 116 -10.92 -13.40 16.12
N LYS A 117 -10.67 -12.15 15.71
CA LYS A 117 -10.94 -10.97 16.55
C LYS A 117 -12.43 -10.70 16.64
N ARG A 118 -12.86 -10.14 17.77
CA ARG A 118 -14.27 -9.90 18.06
C ARG A 118 -14.89 -9.03 16.95
N ASN A 119 -15.91 -9.57 16.28
CA ASN A 119 -16.57 -8.94 15.13
C ASN A 119 -15.63 -8.54 13.98
N GLY A 120 -14.45 -9.17 13.87
CA GLY A 120 -13.43 -8.78 12.90
C GLY A 120 -12.84 -7.39 13.15
N ILE A 121 -12.94 -6.85 14.36
CA ILE A 121 -12.39 -5.54 14.72
C ILE A 121 -10.99 -5.73 15.29
N LEU A 122 -10.01 -5.09 14.66
CA LEU A 122 -8.62 -5.05 15.11
C LEU A 122 -8.21 -3.64 15.50
N PHE A 123 -7.34 -3.56 16.49
CA PHE A 123 -6.65 -2.35 16.89
C PHE A 123 -5.22 -2.33 16.35
N PRO A 124 -4.55 -1.17 16.29
CA PRO A 124 -3.15 -1.09 15.88
C PRO A 124 -2.20 -2.03 16.62
N SER A 125 -2.45 -2.32 17.91
CA SER A 125 -1.67 -3.26 18.74
C SER A 125 -1.80 -4.71 18.28
N ASP A 126 -2.97 -5.12 17.80
CA ASP A 126 -3.18 -6.46 17.23
C ASP A 126 -2.31 -6.70 15.99
N LEU A 127 -1.93 -5.61 15.31
CA LEU A 127 -1.06 -5.65 14.13
C LEU A 127 0.43 -5.57 14.47
N THR A 128 0.84 -5.86 15.71
CA THR A 128 2.26 -5.90 16.09
C THR A 128 2.67 -7.14 16.88
N GLU A 129 1.74 -7.98 17.31
CA GLU A 129 2.02 -9.06 18.26
C GLU A 129 1.87 -10.46 17.68
N PHE A 130 1.14 -10.62 16.57
CA PHE A 130 0.84 -11.94 16.02
C PHE A 130 1.91 -12.46 15.06
N GLU A 131 2.49 -13.61 15.39
CA GLU A 131 3.41 -14.35 14.54
C GLU A 131 2.64 -15.30 13.60
N PHE A 132 2.51 -14.90 12.32
CA PHE A 132 1.73 -15.68 11.34
C PHE A 132 2.53 -16.80 10.67
N LEU A 133 3.86 -16.80 10.83
CA LEU A 133 4.82 -17.84 10.43
C LEU A 133 6.07 -17.70 11.30
N PRO A 134 6.90 -18.76 11.46
CA PRO A 134 8.14 -18.70 12.23
C PRO A 134 9.02 -17.50 11.84
N GLY A 135 9.28 -16.62 12.81
CA GLY A 135 10.05 -15.39 12.69
C GLY A 135 9.35 -14.25 11.93
N LYS A 136 8.05 -14.35 11.65
CA LYS A 136 7.29 -13.36 10.87
C LYS A 136 6.09 -12.83 11.65
N ILE A 137 6.28 -11.62 12.16
CA ILE A 137 5.26 -10.88 12.89
C ILE A 137 4.43 -10.05 11.92
N ILE A 138 3.13 -10.00 12.18
CA ILE A 138 2.17 -9.21 11.42
C ILE A 138 2.48 -7.71 11.52
N ASN A 139 2.01 -6.95 10.54
CA ASN A 139 2.13 -5.49 10.53
C ASN A 139 1.04 -4.90 9.66
N LYS A 140 0.83 -3.59 9.78
CA LYS A 140 -0.21 -2.85 9.06
C LYS A 140 -0.12 -2.96 7.53
N ASN A 141 1.05 -3.22 6.94
CA ASN A 141 1.13 -3.41 5.49
C ASN A 141 0.49 -4.73 5.04
N HIS A 142 0.49 -5.75 5.90
CA HIS A 142 -0.11 -7.05 5.57
C HIS A 142 -1.63 -6.93 5.42
N ILE A 143 -2.32 -6.29 6.36
CA ILE A 143 -3.78 -6.12 6.29
C ILE A 143 -4.19 -5.32 5.05
N TYR A 144 -3.44 -4.26 4.69
CA TYR A 144 -3.70 -3.52 3.45
C TYR A 144 -3.40 -4.31 2.19
N TYR A 145 -2.34 -5.12 2.20
CA TYR A 145 -2.05 -6.03 1.11
C TYR A 145 -3.18 -7.03 0.93
N ASP A 146 -3.60 -7.69 2.01
CA ASP A 146 -4.64 -8.72 1.99
C ASP A 146 -5.99 -8.15 1.51
N ALA A 147 -6.30 -6.91 1.88
CA ALA A 147 -7.47 -6.18 1.39
C ALA A 147 -7.38 -5.85 -0.11
N ARG A 148 -6.23 -5.34 -0.57
CA ARG A 148 -6.01 -5.00 -1.98
C ARG A 148 -6.11 -6.21 -2.89
N GLU A 149 -5.60 -7.35 -2.45
CA GLU A 149 -5.68 -8.61 -3.20
C GLU A 149 -7.07 -9.27 -3.08
N GLY A 150 -8.00 -8.70 -2.31
CA GLY A 150 -9.38 -9.17 -2.16
C GLY A 150 -9.56 -10.42 -1.30
N TYR A 151 -8.57 -10.75 -0.46
CA TYR A 151 -8.69 -11.84 0.52
C TYR A 151 -9.53 -11.43 1.74
N ILE A 152 -9.61 -10.13 2.01
CA ILE A 152 -10.48 -9.53 3.01
C ILE A 152 -11.16 -8.28 2.46
N GLU A 153 -12.32 -7.94 3.01
CA GLU A 153 -12.85 -6.58 2.94
C GLU A 153 -12.34 -5.80 4.15
N LEU A 154 -11.93 -4.55 3.95
CA LEU A 154 -11.34 -3.72 4.99
C LEU A 154 -11.97 -2.33 5.02
N GLN A 155 -12.48 -1.96 6.20
CA GLN A 155 -12.82 -0.58 6.54
C GLN A 155 -11.91 -0.11 7.69
N THR A 156 -11.56 1.16 7.70
CA THR A 156 -10.69 1.73 8.74
C THR A 156 -11.32 2.99 9.31
N TYR A 157 -11.24 3.15 10.62
CA TYR A 157 -11.86 4.27 11.32
C TYR A 157 -10.88 4.98 12.25
N ASN A 158 -10.91 6.31 12.21
CA ASN A 158 -10.37 7.17 13.26
C ASN A 158 -11.45 7.51 14.31
N ALA A 159 -11.04 8.16 15.40
CA ALA A 159 -11.95 8.49 16.51
C ALA A 159 -13.18 9.31 16.09
N ILE A 160 -13.01 10.25 15.14
CA ILE A 160 -14.11 11.10 14.65
C ILE A 160 -15.12 10.25 13.85
N GLN A 161 -14.62 9.36 13.00
CA GLN A 161 -15.45 8.49 12.16
C GLN A 161 -16.22 7.47 13.01
N LEU A 162 -15.61 6.91 14.07
CA LEU A 162 -16.30 5.99 14.98
C LEU A 162 -17.41 6.67 15.75
N LYS A 163 -17.18 7.89 16.25
CA LYS A 163 -18.21 8.65 16.94
C LYS A 163 -19.44 8.83 16.05
N LYS A 164 -19.24 9.26 14.80
CA LYS A 164 -20.32 9.39 13.81
C LYS A 164 -20.99 8.05 13.48
N LEU A 165 -20.24 6.95 13.44
CA LEU A 165 -20.79 5.62 13.17
C LEU A 165 -21.72 5.14 14.29
N ASN A 166 -21.36 5.44 15.54
CA ASN A 166 -22.16 5.10 16.72
C ASN A 166 -23.39 6.01 16.85
N ASP A 167 -23.25 7.29 16.53
CA ASP A 167 -24.36 8.26 16.56
C ASP A 167 -25.44 7.94 15.50
N ASN A 168 -25.07 7.34 14.36
CA ASN A 168 -26.00 6.92 13.30
C ASN A 168 -26.62 5.52 13.52
N ARG A 169 -26.31 4.85 14.63
CA ARG A 169 -26.84 3.53 15.00
C ARG A 169 -27.90 3.59 16.11
N LEU A 170 -28.22 4.80 16.59
CA LEU A 170 -29.35 5.14 17.47
C LEU A 170 -30.49 5.73 16.64
#